data_AF-A0A948ALD9-F1
#
_entry.id   AF-A0A948ALD9-F1
#
_cell.length_a   1.000
_cell.length_b   1.000
_cell.length_c   1.000
_cell.angle_alpha   90.00
_cell.angle_beta   90.00
_cell.angle_gamma   90.00
#
_symmetry.space_group_name_H-M   'P 1'
#
loop_
_entity.id
_entity.type
_entity.pdbx_description
1 polymer ?
#
loop_
_entity_poly.entity_id
_entity_poly.type
_entity_poly.pdbx_seq_one_letter_code
_entity_poly.pdbx_strand_id
1 'polypeptide(L)'
;MRILALIPARGGSKRVPNKNIRELGGKPLINWSIEAVQGIPEIVDILVSTDSPAIADVARAAGALVPWLRPAELSTDTATSIDVCFHALDWYEREKGPVDGLLLLQPTSPFRSRNTIENGIALFRNTGGRTVIGFAPAESHPLWCFHIRNNEIQPFMDWSGVALRSQDLPPAWVISGAFYLADPAIL
;
A
#
# COMPACT_ATOMS: atom_id res chain seq x y z
N MET A 1 -3.25 -21.23 0.06
CA MET A 1 -3.13 -19.93 -0.62
C MET A 1 -1.75 -19.39 -0.31
N ARG A 2 -0.99 -19.01 -1.33
CA ARG A 2 0.36 -18.46 -1.25
C ARG A 2 0.29 -16.97 -1.58
N ILE A 3 0.54 -16.11 -0.60
CA ILE A 3 0.51 -14.66 -0.80
C ILE A 3 1.92 -14.10 -0.61
N LEU A 4 2.40 -13.35 -1.60
CA LEU A 4 3.60 -12.54 -1.48
C LEU A 4 3.23 -11.18 -0.88
N ALA A 5 3.80 -10.82 0.28
CA ALA A 5 3.71 -9.45 0.78
C ALA A 5 4.80 -8.59 0.13
N LEU A 6 4.41 -7.51 -0.53
CA LEU A 6 5.31 -6.55 -1.17
C LEU A 6 5.25 -5.18 -0.48
N ILE A 7 6.41 -4.69 -0.06
CA ILE A 7 6.57 -3.39 0.58
C ILE A 7 7.50 -2.52 -0.30
N PRO A 8 6.96 -1.57 -1.08
CA PRO A 8 7.78 -0.65 -1.86
C PRO A 8 8.33 0.48 -0.99
N ALA A 9 9.65 0.62 -0.93
CA ALA A 9 10.31 1.61 -0.07
C ALA A 9 11.47 2.30 -0.80
N ARG A 10 11.19 3.32 -1.62
CA ARG A 10 12.23 4.11 -2.29
C ARG A 10 13.00 5.02 -1.32
N GLY A 11 14.28 5.25 -1.56
CA GLY A 11 15.13 6.18 -0.82
C GLY A 11 14.79 7.65 -1.08
N GLY A 12 14.45 7.99 -2.34
CA GLY A 12 14.17 9.34 -2.82
C GLY A 12 12.85 9.96 -2.33
N SER A 13 12.69 10.16 -1.02
CA SER A 13 11.52 10.87 -0.47
C SER A 13 11.74 12.38 -0.44
N LYS A 14 11.01 13.12 -1.30
CA LYS A 14 11.14 14.59 -1.44
C LYS A 14 10.79 15.40 -0.19
N ARG A 15 9.75 14.98 0.54
CA ARG A 15 9.22 15.73 1.69
C ARG A 15 9.96 15.40 3.00
N VAL A 16 10.33 14.13 3.18
CA VAL A 16 10.99 13.65 4.40
C VAL A 16 12.15 12.74 3.98
N PRO A 17 13.40 13.23 3.98
CA PRO A 17 14.56 12.40 3.66
C PRO A 17 14.59 11.12 4.50
N ASN A 18 14.91 9.99 3.87
CA ASN A 18 14.99 8.67 4.51
C ASN A 18 13.73 8.26 5.29
N LYS A 19 12.55 8.75 4.89
CA LYS A 19 11.26 8.50 5.57
C LYS A 19 11.04 7.05 6.00
N ASN A 20 11.35 6.09 5.13
CA ASN A 20 11.05 4.67 5.35
C ASN A 20 11.90 4.03 6.47
N ILE A 21 13.04 4.61 6.82
CA ILE A 21 13.89 4.13 7.92
C ILE A 21 13.94 5.11 9.11
N ARG A 22 13.18 6.20 9.04
CA ARG A 22 13.06 7.13 10.15
C ARG A 22 12.28 6.47 11.29
N GLU A 23 12.71 6.74 12.52
CA GLU A 23 12.03 6.21 13.69
C GLU A 23 10.62 6.79 13.83
N LEU A 24 9.68 5.90 14.10
CA LEU A 24 8.31 6.22 14.49
C LEU A 24 7.90 5.24 15.58
N GLY A 25 7.57 5.76 16.78
CA GLY A 25 7.14 4.91 17.90
C GLY A 25 8.18 3.86 18.32
N GLY A 26 9.48 4.20 18.27
CA GLY A 26 10.57 3.34 18.75
C GLY A 26 11.15 2.35 17.75
N LYS A 27 10.73 2.38 16.48
CA LYS A 27 11.33 1.56 15.40
C LYS A 27 11.26 2.24 14.03
N PRO A 28 12.09 1.81 13.05
CA PRO A 28 12.03 2.34 11.68
C PRO A 28 10.63 2.20 11.06
N LEU A 29 10.20 3.20 10.29
CA LEU A 29 8.86 3.24 9.71
C LEU A 29 8.49 1.95 8.94
N ILE A 30 9.40 1.42 8.13
CA ILE A 30 9.17 0.22 7.32
C ILE A 30 8.91 -1.03 8.17
N ASN A 31 9.48 -1.12 9.37
CA ASN A 31 9.31 -2.27 10.25
C ASN A 31 7.86 -2.46 10.67
N TRP A 32 7.09 -1.38 10.80
CA TRP A 32 5.65 -1.46 11.09
C TRP A 32 4.90 -2.30 10.05
N SER A 33 5.23 -2.15 8.76
CA SER A 33 4.59 -2.94 7.70
C SER A 33 5.13 -4.38 7.63
N ILE A 34 6.42 -4.58 7.88
CA ILE A 34 7.03 -5.93 7.90
C ILE A 34 6.40 -6.76 9.03
N GLU A 35 6.41 -6.24 10.25
CA GLU A 35 5.88 -6.92 11.44
C GLU A 35 4.36 -7.16 11.37
N ALA A 36 3.62 -6.32 10.66
CA ALA A 36 2.18 -6.46 10.51
C ALA A 36 1.77 -7.76 9.79
N VAL A 37 2.63 -8.29 8.92
CA VAL A 37 2.37 -9.54 8.16
C VAL A 37 3.16 -10.75 8.65
N GLN A 38 4.17 -10.56 9.51
CA GLN A 38 5.00 -11.66 10.01
C GLN A 38 4.16 -12.76 10.68
N GLY A 39 4.45 -14.01 10.37
CA GLY A 39 3.78 -15.17 10.97
C GLY A 39 2.33 -15.38 10.54
N ILE A 40 1.78 -14.61 9.60
CA ILE A 40 0.50 -14.95 8.96
C ILE A 40 0.71 -16.19 8.07
N PRO A 41 -0.02 -17.29 8.25
CA PRO A 41 0.24 -18.56 7.56
C PRO A 41 0.18 -18.49 6.02
N GLU A 42 -0.67 -17.63 5.47
CA GLU A 42 -0.82 -17.45 4.02
C GLU A 42 0.29 -16.61 3.39
N ILE A 43 1.02 -15.82 4.19
CA ILE A 43 2.13 -14.99 3.71
C ILE A 43 3.38 -15.88 3.57
N VAL A 44 3.72 -16.23 2.34
CA VAL A 44 4.85 -17.12 2.07
C VAL A 44 6.19 -16.42 2.21
N ASP A 45 6.23 -15.13 1.92
CA ASP A 45 7.43 -14.30 2.02
C ASP A 45 7.04 -12.82 2.12
N ILE A 46 7.93 -12.04 2.73
CA ILE A 46 7.82 -10.58 2.83
C ILE A 46 8.96 -9.98 2.01
N LEU A 47 8.63 -9.35 0.89
CA LEU A 47 9.60 -8.75 -0.01
C LEU A 47 9.58 -7.23 0.11
N VAL A 48 10.75 -6.65 0.36
CA VAL A 48 10.94 -5.20 0.30
C VAL A 48 11.66 -4.86 -1.00
N SER A 49 11.02 -4.06 -1.83
CA SER A 49 11.63 -3.52 -3.05
C SER A 49 12.16 -2.12 -2.75
N THR A 50 13.46 -1.89 -2.91
CA THR A 50 14.11 -0.60 -2.60
C THR A 50 15.34 -0.37 -3.45
N ASP A 51 15.61 0.89 -3.79
CA ASP A 51 16.84 1.39 -4.44
C ASP A 51 17.93 1.81 -3.44
N SER A 52 17.62 1.82 -2.14
CA SER A 52 18.53 2.31 -1.10
C SER A 52 19.18 1.16 -0.33
N PRO A 53 20.53 1.07 -0.30
CA PRO A 53 21.24 0.10 0.53
C PRO A 53 20.86 0.20 2.01
N ALA A 54 20.72 1.42 2.55
CA ALA A 54 20.36 1.62 3.95
C ALA A 54 18.95 1.09 4.28
N ILE A 55 17.99 1.25 3.36
CA ILE A 55 16.64 0.67 3.53
C ILE A 55 16.71 -0.85 3.43
N ALA A 56 17.53 -1.38 2.51
CA ALA A 56 17.72 -2.81 2.35
C ALA A 56 18.26 -3.47 3.62
N ASP A 57 19.25 -2.84 4.27
CA ASP A 57 19.86 -3.36 5.49
C ASP A 57 18.88 -3.39 6.66
N VAL A 58 18.09 -2.31 6.84
CA VAL A 58 17.03 -2.26 7.86
C VAL A 58 15.95 -3.32 7.61
N ALA A 59 15.52 -3.48 6.35
CA ALA A 59 14.51 -4.47 5.97
C ALA A 59 14.99 -5.91 6.20
N ARG A 60 16.24 -6.23 5.84
CA ARG A 60 16.84 -7.54 6.09
C ARG A 60 16.97 -7.83 7.58
N ALA A 61 17.40 -6.84 8.37
CA ALA A 61 17.47 -6.97 9.83
C ALA A 61 16.09 -7.23 10.46
N ALA A 62 15.01 -6.73 9.84
CA ALA A 62 13.64 -7.01 10.23
C ALA A 62 13.08 -8.34 9.68
N GLY A 63 13.88 -9.14 8.95
CA GLY A 63 13.48 -10.44 8.43
C GLY A 63 12.76 -10.43 7.07
N ALA A 64 12.78 -9.31 6.35
CA ALA A 64 12.27 -9.25 4.98
C ALA A 64 13.32 -9.66 3.95
N LEU A 65 12.85 -10.19 2.83
CA LEU A 65 13.67 -10.43 1.64
C LEU A 65 13.96 -9.12 0.93
N VAL A 66 15.24 -8.87 0.68
CA VAL A 66 15.72 -7.82 -0.24
C VAL A 66 16.77 -8.44 -1.17
N PRO A 67 16.33 -9.18 -2.20
CA PRO A 67 17.26 -10.04 -2.94
C PRO A 67 18.06 -9.25 -3.99
N TRP A 68 17.62 -8.04 -4.32
CA TRP A 68 18.31 -7.09 -5.19
C TRP A 68 17.94 -5.65 -4.82
N LEU A 69 18.74 -4.70 -5.30
CA LEU A 69 18.35 -3.30 -5.30
C LEU A 69 17.49 -3.04 -6.54
N ARG A 70 16.41 -2.27 -6.34
CA ARG A 70 15.46 -1.88 -7.37
C ARG A 70 16.18 -1.04 -8.44
N PRO A 71 15.95 -1.31 -9.74
CA PRO A 71 16.45 -0.48 -10.82
C PRO A 71 16.02 1.00 -10.68
N ALA A 72 16.87 1.90 -11.18
CA ALA A 72 16.69 3.34 -11.01
C ALA A 72 15.42 3.86 -11.72
N GLU A 73 15.09 3.29 -12.88
CA GLU A 73 13.91 3.59 -13.67
C GLU A 73 12.59 3.36 -12.90
N LEU A 74 12.56 2.36 -12.00
CA LEU A 74 11.43 2.03 -11.12
C LEU A 74 11.44 2.82 -9.80
N SER A 75 12.35 3.78 -9.66
CA SER A 75 12.55 4.60 -8.46
C SER A 75 12.32 6.09 -8.72
N THR A 76 11.96 6.44 -9.95
CA THR A 76 11.61 7.80 -10.37
C THR A 76 10.28 8.27 -9.76
N ASP A 77 9.94 9.55 -9.92
CA ASP A 77 8.63 10.06 -9.50
C ASP A 77 7.49 9.71 -10.45
N THR A 78 7.81 9.26 -11.66
CA THR A 78 6.85 8.82 -12.67
C THR A 78 6.65 7.31 -12.64
N ALA A 79 7.54 6.56 -11.98
CA ALA A 79 7.38 5.13 -11.78
C ALA A 79 6.10 4.84 -10.99
N THR A 80 5.32 3.88 -11.48
CA THR A 80 4.05 3.54 -10.86
C THR A 80 4.24 2.44 -9.82
N SER A 81 3.29 2.34 -8.88
CA SER A 81 3.27 1.19 -7.95
C SER A 81 3.10 -0.14 -8.70
N ILE A 82 2.41 -0.14 -9.85
CA ILE A 82 2.15 -1.35 -10.62
C ILE A 82 3.44 -1.88 -11.30
N ASP A 83 4.30 -1.00 -11.82
CA ASP A 83 5.59 -1.42 -12.39
C ASP A 83 6.48 -2.10 -11.34
N VAL A 84 6.44 -1.60 -10.10
CA VAL A 84 7.15 -2.21 -8.97
C VAL A 84 6.56 -3.57 -8.59
N CYS A 85 5.24 -3.72 -8.68
CA CYS A 85 4.56 -5.00 -8.46
C CYS A 85 5.01 -6.05 -9.48
N PHE A 86 4.98 -5.73 -10.78
CA PHE A 86 5.42 -6.65 -11.83
C PHE A 86 6.88 -7.08 -11.65
N HIS A 87 7.78 -6.11 -11.46
CA HIS A 87 9.19 -6.42 -11.29
C HIS A 87 9.48 -7.31 -10.06
N ALA A 88 8.71 -7.16 -8.97
CA ALA A 88 8.82 -8.03 -7.80
C ALA A 88 8.23 -9.43 -8.05
N LEU A 89 7.07 -9.50 -8.70
CA LEU A 89 6.41 -10.75 -9.04
C LEU A 89 7.23 -11.58 -10.03
N ASP A 90 7.71 -10.98 -11.11
CA ASP A 90 8.50 -11.66 -12.14
C ASP A 90 9.73 -12.36 -11.55
N TRP A 91 10.44 -11.67 -10.65
CA TRP A 91 11.55 -12.29 -9.94
C TRP A 91 11.07 -13.40 -9.00
N TYR A 92 10.03 -13.12 -8.20
CA TYR A 92 9.60 -14.05 -7.16
C TYR A 92 9.07 -15.35 -7.74
N GLU A 93 8.22 -15.29 -8.76
CA GLU A 93 7.64 -16.48 -9.37
C GLU A 93 8.68 -17.31 -10.12
N ARG A 94 9.69 -16.66 -10.73
CA ARG A 94 10.82 -17.35 -11.35
C ARG A 94 11.68 -18.12 -10.34
N GLU A 95 11.99 -17.51 -9.19
CA GLU A 95 12.92 -18.10 -8.22
C GLU A 95 12.24 -19.02 -7.20
N LYS A 96 10.98 -18.72 -6.83
CA LYS A 96 10.27 -19.37 -5.71
C LYS A 96 8.92 -19.99 -6.09
N GLY A 97 8.54 -19.88 -7.37
CA GLY A 97 7.28 -20.40 -7.90
C GLY A 97 6.10 -19.46 -7.71
N PRO A 98 4.97 -19.75 -8.39
CA PRO A 98 3.83 -18.86 -8.48
C PRO A 98 3.17 -18.57 -7.12
N VAL A 99 2.46 -17.45 -7.06
CA VAL A 99 1.65 -17.04 -5.91
C VAL A 99 0.19 -16.85 -6.32
N ASP A 100 -0.71 -17.07 -5.37
CA ASP A 100 -2.15 -16.87 -5.58
C ASP A 100 -2.53 -15.39 -5.36
N GLY A 101 -1.65 -14.60 -4.75
CA GLY A 101 -1.93 -13.20 -4.43
C GLY A 101 -0.68 -12.36 -4.17
N LEU A 102 -0.73 -11.10 -4.61
CA LEU A 102 0.23 -10.06 -4.24
C LEU A 102 -0.43 -9.08 -3.26
N LEU A 103 0.09 -9.03 -2.04
CA LEU A 103 -0.32 -8.09 -1.00
C LEU A 103 0.61 -6.88 -0.99
N LEU A 104 0.19 -5.76 -1.57
CA LEU A 104 0.93 -4.50 -1.55
C LEU A 104 0.65 -3.71 -0.27
N LEU A 105 1.72 -3.39 0.48
CA LEU A 105 1.66 -2.63 1.73
C LEU A 105 2.55 -1.39 1.67
N GLN A 106 1.93 -0.22 1.61
CA GLN A 106 2.68 1.03 1.63
C GLN A 106 3.25 1.29 3.05
N PRO A 107 4.55 1.62 3.20
CA PRO A 107 5.14 1.97 4.50
C PRO A 107 4.51 3.19 5.20
N THR A 108 3.81 4.03 4.44
CA THR A 108 3.14 5.25 4.93
C THR A 108 1.85 5.00 5.72
N SER A 109 1.44 3.73 5.87
CA SER A 109 0.30 3.33 6.69
C SER A 109 0.78 2.45 7.88
N PRO A 110 1.57 3.00 8.81
CA PRO A 110 2.24 2.21 9.86
C PRO A 110 1.29 1.64 10.90
N PHE A 111 0.10 2.21 11.08
CA PHE A 111 -0.87 1.79 12.09
C PHE A 111 -1.92 0.81 11.54
N ARG A 112 -1.66 0.21 10.38
CA ARG A 112 -2.51 -0.87 9.85
C ARG A 112 -2.50 -2.04 10.83
N SER A 113 -3.68 -2.48 11.25
CA SER A 113 -3.80 -3.60 12.17
C SER A 113 -3.61 -4.95 11.47
N ARG A 114 -3.07 -5.94 12.20
CA ARG A 114 -3.02 -7.35 11.77
C ARG A 114 -4.41 -7.89 11.42
N ASN A 115 -5.40 -7.60 12.27
CA ASN A 115 -6.79 -7.99 12.04
C ASN A 115 -7.33 -7.49 10.69
N THR A 116 -6.98 -6.27 10.27
CA THR A 116 -7.34 -5.75 8.93
C THR A 116 -6.75 -6.60 7.82
N ILE A 117 -5.48 -7.01 7.95
CA ILE A 117 -4.80 -7.86 6.96
C ILE A 117 -5.47 -9.23 6.88
N GLU A 118 -5.67 -9.89 8.02
CA GLU A 118 -6.27 -11.22 8.09
C GLU A 118 -7.70 -11.24 7.52
N ASN A 119 -8.50 -10.21 7.83
CA ASN A 119 -9.84 -10.05 7.24
C ASN A 119 -9.79 -9.82 5.72
N GLY A 120 -8.81 -9.03 5.23
CA GLY A 120 -8.61 -8.80 3.80
C GLY A 120 -8.21 -10.08 3.06
N ILE A 121 -7.32 -10.88 3.64
CA ILE A 121 -6.91 -12.20 3.12
C ILE A 121 -8.10 -13.16 3.09
N ALA A 122 -8.90 -13.20 4.17
CA ALA A 122 -10.10 -14.02 4.22
C ALA A 122 -11.11 -13.61 3.14
N LEU A 123 -11.33 -12.31 2.92
CA LEU A 123 -12.21 -11.80 1.88
C LEU A 123 -11.72 -12.15 0.48
N PHE A 124 -10.42 -12.01 0.22
CA PHE A 124 -9.81 -12.37 -1.06
C PHE A 124 -10.03 -13.85 -1.38
N ARG A 125 -9.79 -14.73 -0.40
CA ARG A 125 -10.08 -16.17 -0.54
C ARG A 125 -11.57 -16.44 -0.79
N ASN A 126 -12.45 -15.83 -0.01
CA ASN A 126 -13.90 -16.08 -0.09
C ASN A 126 -14.54 -15.56 -1.38
N THR A 127 -13.89 -14.60 -2.04
CA THR A 127 -14.34 -14.03 -3.31
C THR A 127 -13.70 -14.68 -4.53
N GLY A 128 -12.88 -15.73 -4.33
CA GLY A 128 -12.20 -16.44 -5.40
C GLY A 128 -11.11 -15.61 -6.07
N GLY A 129 -10.36 -14.81 -5.31
CA GLY A 129 -9.22 -14.04 -5.81
C GLY A 129 -9.57 -12.67 -6.39
N ARG A 130 -10.79 -12.14 -6.17
CA ARG A 130 -11.12 -10.77 -6.59
C ARG A 130 -10.32 -9.77 -5.77
N THR A 131 -9.83 -8.70 -6.40
CA THR A 131 -9.04 -7.66 -5.74
C THR A 131 -9.75 -7.13 -4.49
N VAL A 132 -9.00 -7.05 -3.40
CA VAL A 132 -9.43 -6.44 -2.15
C VAL A 132 -8.60 -5.20 -1.87
N ILE A 133 -9.28 -4.07 -1.66
CA ILE A 133 -8.65 -2.77 -1.40
C ILE A 133 -9.10 -2.26 -0.03
N GLY A 134 -8.19 -1.67 0.73
CA GLY A 134 -8.45 -1.03 2.00
C GLY A 134 -9.05 0.37 1.83
N PHE A 135 -10.15 0.62 2.54
CA PHE A 135 -10.82 1.92 2.60
C PHE A 135 -10.86 2.46 4.03
N ALA A 136 -11.04 3.76 4.17
CA ALA A 136 -11.30 4.44 5.43
C ALA A 136 -12.45 5.45 5.24
N PRO A 137 -13.18 5.81 6.31
CA PRO A 137 -14.14 6.91 6.25
C PRO A 137 -13.47 8.17 5.71
N ALA A 138 -14.17 8.89 4.82
CA ALA A 138 -13.64 10.12 4.26
C ALA A 138 -13.59 11.22 5.34
N GLU A 139 -12.41 11.81 5.59
CA GLU A 139 -12.26 12.95 6.51
C GLU A 139 -13.01 14.19 6.01
N SER A 140 -12.98 14.41 4.69
CA SER A 140 -13.78 15.42 3.99
C SER A 140 -14.75 14.71 3.06
N HIS A 141 -16.04 14.96 3.22
CA HIS A 141 -17.06 14.33 2.40
C HIS A 141 -16.96 14.81 0.94
N PRO A 142 -17.06 13.93 -0.08
CA PRO A 142 -16.90 14.31 -1.49
C PRO A 142 -17.89 15.39 -1.97
N LEU A 143 -19.11 15.45 -1.40
CA LEU A 143 -20.09 16.51 -1.70
C LEU A 143 -19.71 17.89 -1.13
N TRP A 144 -18.67 17.97 -0.30
CA TRP A 144 -18.10 19.21 0.23
C TRP A 144 -16.70 19.52 -0.34
N CYS A 145 -16.26 18.79 -1.36
CA CYS A 145 -15.05 19.09 -2.10
C CYS A 145 -15.37 20.07 -3.24
N PHE A 146 -14.48 21.05 -3.48
CA PHE A 146 -14.66 22.09 -4.50
C PHE A 146 -13.42 22.27 -5.37
N HIS A 147 -13.62 22.72 -6.60
CA HIS A 147 -12.60 23.26 -7.48
C HIS A 147 -12.60 24.79 -7.44
N ILE A 148 -11.40 25.37 -7.55
CA ILE A 148 -11.23 26.80 -7.83
C ILE A 148 -10.65 26.93 -9.23
N ARG A 149 -11.42 27.46 -10.18
CA ARG A 149 -10.96 27.72 -11.56
C ARG A 149 -11.47 29.08 -11.99
N ASN A 150 -10.63 29.88 -12.65
CA ASN A 150 -10.99 31.22 -13.15
C ASN A 150 -11.62 32.12 -12.07
N ASN A 151 -11.13 32.07 -10.83
CA ASN A 151 -11.70 32.76 -9.66
C ASN A 151 -13.15 32.38 -9.30
N GLU A 152 -13.66 31.26 -9.82
CA GLU A 152 -14.95 30.70 -9.44
C GLU A 152 -14.77 29.43 -8.60
N ILE A 153 -15.68 29.25 -7.63
CA ILE A 153 -15.75 28.06 -6.79
C ILE A 153 -16.89 27.19 -7.30
N GLN A 154 -16.59 25.94 -7.63
CA GLN A 154 -17.58 24.97 -8.12
C GLN A 154 -17.44 23.64 -7.34
N PRO A 155 -18.55 22.97 -6.96
CA PRO A 155 -18.46 21.68 -6.30
C PRO A 155 -17.76 20.66 -7.22
N PHE A 156 -17.01 19.74 -6.62
CA PHE A 156 -16.35 18.64 -7.33
C PHE A 156 -17.36 17.65 -7.90
N MET A 157 -18.44 17.40 -7.15
CA MET A 157 -19.56 16.55 -7.56
C MET A 157 -20.69 17.41 -8.15
N ASP A 158 -21.69 17.75 -7.33
CA ASP A 158 -22.81 18.61 -7.68
C ASP A 158 -23.27 19.42 -6.45
N TRP A 159 -24.29 20.24 -6.63
CA TRP A 159 -24.82 21.13 -5.57
C TRP A 159 -25.71 20.43 -4.54
N SER A 160 -26.09 19.16 -4.74
CA SER A 160 -27.11 18.47 -3.94
C SER A 160 -26.71 18.29 -2.47
N GLY A 161 -25.41 18.12 -2.20
CA GLY A 161 -24.91 17.87 -0.84
C GLY A 161 -24.34 19.08 -0.11
N VAL A 162 -24.21 20.24 -0.77
CA VAL A 162 -23.53 21.41 -0.19
C VAL A 162 -24.29 21.98 1.01
N ALA A 163 -25.63 21.94 0.98
CA ALA A 163 -26.47 22.47 2.06
C ALA A 163 -26.81 21.43 3.16
N LEU A 164 -26.43 20.16 2.97
CA LEU A 164 -26.68 19.12 3.95
C LEU A 164 -25.74 19.28 5.16
N ARG A 165 -26.19 18.83 6.34
CA ARG A 165 -25.32 18.72 7.53
C ARG A 165 -24.52 17.42 7.46
N SER A 166 -23.38 17.34 8.16
CA SER A 166 -22.50 16.16 8.13
C SER A 166 -23.21 14.84 8.43
N GLN A 167 -24.17 14.85 9.37
CA GLN A 167 -24.93 13.66 9.78
C GLN A 167 -26.02 13.25 8.79
N ASP A 168 -26.42 14.14 7.87
CA ASP A 168 -27.43 13.87 6.84
C ASP A 168 -26.80 13.42 5.51
N LEU A 169 -25.47 13.48 5.41
CA LEU A 169 -24.74 13.02 4.23
C LEU A 169 -24.73 11.48 4.18
N PRO A 170 -24.79 10.88 2.97
CA PRO A 170 -24.55 9.46 2.83
C PRO A 170 -23.13 9.12 3.30
N PRO A 171 -22.88 7.90 3.79
CA PRO A 171 -21.54 7.52 4.21
C PRO A 171 -20.60 7.50 2.99
N ALA A 172 -19.39 7.98 3.17
CA ALA A 172 -18.37 8.06 2.13
C ALA A 172 -17.04 7.49 2.63
N TRP A 173 -16.31 6.88 1.69
CA TRP A 173 -15.02 6.26 1.96
C TRP A 173 -13.99 6.70 0.93
N VAL A 174 -12.72 6.68 1.34
CA VAL A 174 -11.56 6.95 0.50
C VAL A 174 -10.60 5.77 0.59
N ILE A 175 -9.87 5.52 -0.50
CA ILE A 175 -8.79 4.54 -0.51
C ILE A 175 -7.75 4.94 0.54
N SER A 176 -7.43 4.04 1.46
CA SER A 176 -6.57 4.36 2.60
C SER A 176 -5.07 4.25 2.31
N GLY A 177 -4.68 3.64 1.19
CA GLY A 177 -3.28 3.31 0.92
C GLY A 177 -2.74 2.13 1.74
N ALA A 178 -3.53 1.64 2.71
CA ALA A 178 -3.06 0.65 3.65
C ALA A 178 -2.99 -0.75 3.03
N PHE A 179 -3.97 -1.18 2.25
CA PHE A 179 -4.09 -2.58 1.86
C PHE A 179 -4.51 -2.70 0.41
N TYR A 180 -3.79 -3.50 -0.37
CA TYR A 180 -4.20 -3.94 -1.70
C TYR A 180 -3.77 -5.38 -1.87
N LEU A 181 -4.72 -6.27 -2.11
CA LEU A 181 -4.47 -7.69 -2.39
C LEU A 181 -5.12 -8.02 -3.73
N ALA A 182 -4.31 -8.44 -4.70
CA ALA A 182 -4.76 -8.77 -6.04
C ALA A 182 -4.21 -10.13 -6.47
N ASP A 183 -4.96 -10.80 -7.35
CA ASP A 183 -4.48 -11.95 -8.10
C ASP A 183 -3.41 -11.46 -9.11
N PRO A 184 -2.24 -12.11 -9.21
CA PRO A 184 -1.23 -11.75 -10.21
C PRO A 184 -1.74 -11.72 -11.65
N ALA A 185 -2.76 -12.53 -11.99
CA ALA A 185 -3.32 -12.62 -13.34
C ALA A 185 -4.10 -11.39 -13.80
N ILE A 186 -4.43 -10.45 -12.90
CA ILE A 186 -5.19 -9.23 -13.19
C ILE A 186 -4.38 -7.94 -13.01
N LEU A 187 -3.12 -8.06 -12.61
CA LEU A 187 -2.18 -6.94 -12.55
C LEU A 187 -1.73 -6.58 -13.96
#